data_AF-A0A845WZL2-F1
#
_entry.id   AF-A0A845WZL2-F1
#
_cell.length_a   1.000
_cell.length_b   1.000
_cell.length_c   1.000
_cell.angle_alpha   90.00
_cell.angle_beta   90.00
_cell.angle_gamma   90.00
#
_symmetry.space_group_name_H-M   'P 1'
#
loop_
_entity.id
_entity.type
_entity.pdbx_description
1 polymer ?
#
loop_
_entity_poly.entity_id
_entity_poly.type
_entity_poly.pdbx_seq_one_letter_code
_entity_poly.pdbx_strand_id
1 'polypeptide(L)'
;MSLNVELLEQSFEKVKPNADAFVSSFYDNLLTANPEAAPLFSSTDMAAQKKKLLASLVLVVENLRKPDVLSDALKGLGARHVKYGALPEHYPLVGAAILQTFEQYLKEDWTAEVKQAWVDAYGAITELMLSGADYSQADVALDPPKTSLNVELLEQSFEKVKPNADAFVSSFYDNLLTANPEAAPLFSSTDMAAQKKKLLASLVLVVENLRKPDVLSDALKGLGARHVKYGALPEHYPLVGAAILQTFEQYLKEDWTAEVKQAWVDAYGAITELMLSGADYSQADVALNPPQPAPVPVPKAPNPQVNWPLMIGLFVGLGAVTVILLMVA
;
A
#
# COMPACT_ATOMS: atom_id res chain seq x y z
N MET A 1 16.38 0.69 5.47
CA MET A 1 16.40 -0.69 6.01
C MET A 1 17.32 -1.54 5.15
N SER A 2 17.88 -2.64 5.67
CA SER A 2 18.63 -3.60 4.86
C SER A 2 17.68 -4.47 4.05
N LEU A 3 17.92 -4.63 2.74
CA LEU A 3 17.11 -5.50 1.88
C LEU A 3 17.21 -6.97 2.32
N ASN A 4 16.09 -7.71 2.24
CA ASN A 4 16.10 -9.16 2.41
C ASN A 4 16.56 -9.85 1.11
N VAL A 5 17.88 -9.87 0.90
CA VAL A 5 18.51 -10.33 -0.34
C VAL A 5 18.18 -11.80 -0.65
N GLU A 6 18.20 -12.66 0.36
CA GLU A 6 17.94 -14.09 0.16
C GLU A 6 16.50 -14.33 -0.33
N LEU A 7 15.52 -13.61 0.23
CA LEU A 7 14.12 -13.75 -0.19
C LEU A 7 13.90 -13.25 -1.62
N LEU A 8 14.58 -12.17 -2.02
CA LEU A 8 14.55 -11.64 -3.39
C LEU A 8 15.16 -12.64 -4.38
N GLU A 9 16.33 -13.21 -4.06
CA GLU A 9 17.00 -14.22 -4.90
C GLU A 9 16.14 -15.48 -5.07
N GLN A 10 15.61 -16.03 -3.96
CA GLN A 10 14.80 -17.25 -3.98
C GLN A 10 13.47 -17.07 -4.70
N SER A 11 12.77 -15.96 -4.46
CA SER A 11 11.49 -15.68 -5.13
C SER A 11 11.69 -15.39 -6.62
N PHE A 12 12.74 -14.65 -7.00
CA PHE A 12 13.05 -14.43 -8.42
C PHE A 12 13.37 -15.73 -9.15
N GLU A 13 14.06 -16.68 -8.51
CA GLU A 13 14.36 -17.97 -9.13
C GLU A 13 13.11 -18.76 -9.53
N LYS A 14 12.04 -18.67 -8.73
CA LYS A 14 10.76 -19.32 -9.04
C LYS A 14 10.07 -18.73 -10.27
N VAL A 15 10.37 -17.48 -10.61
CA VAL A 15 9.82 -16.80 -11.79
C VAL A 15 10.59 -17.13 -13.07
N LYS A 16 11.90 -17.45 -12.98
CA LYS A 16 12.76 -17.68 -14.17
C LYS A 16 12.22 -18.67 -15.20
N PRO A 17 11.59 -19.81 -14.82
CA PRO A 17 11.01 -20.73 -15.81
C PRO A 17 9.95 -20.09 -16.73
N ASN A 18 9.34 -18.99 -16.30
CA ASN A 18 8.30 -18.28 -17.03
C ASN A 18 8.71 -16.84 -17.40
N ALA A 19 10.02 -16.54 -17.46
CA ALA A 19 10.54 -15.18 -17.57
C ALA A 19 9.96 -14.37 -18.75
N ASP A 20 9.81 -14.98 -19.94
CA ASP A 20 9.25 -14.31 -21.12
C ASP A 20 7.76 -13.97 -20.96
N ALA A 21 7.01 -14.88 -20.34
CA ALA A 21 5.60 -14.66 -20.02
C ALA A 21 5.46 -13.58 -18.93
N PHE A 22 6.31 -13.65 -17.89
CA PHE A 22 6.36 -12.68 -16.80
C PHE A 22 6.53 -11.26 -17.32
N VAL A 23 7.55 -11.00 -18.15
CA VAL A 23 7.76 -9.64 -18.69
C VAL A 23 6.67 -9.22 -19.66
N SER A 24 5.98 -10.17 -20.32
CA SER A 24 4.80 -9.84 -21.12
C SER A 24 3.64 -9.38 -20.24
N SER A 25 3.32 -10.14 -19.19
CA SER A 25 2.29 -9.79 -18.22
C SER A 25 2.60 -8.48 -17.48
N PHE A 26 3.87 -8.15 -17.25
CA PHE A 26 4.25 -6.83 -16.72
C PHE A 26 3.76 -5.67 -17.60
N TYR A 27 4.05 -5.70 -18.90
CA TYR A 27 3.60 -4.62 -19.80
C TYR A 27 2.08 -4.62 -19.98
N ASP A 28 1.46 -5.80 -20.00
CA ASP A 28 0.00 -5.90 -20.06
C ASP A 28 -0.64 -5.27 -18.81
N ASN A 29 -0.13 -5.58 -17.60
CA ASN A 29 -0.57 -4.99 -16.35
C ASN A 29 -0.34 -3.47 -16.34
N LEU A 30 0.86 -3.01 -16.72
CA LEU A 30 1.23 -1.59 -16.74
C LEU A 30 0.29 -0.78 -17.64
N LEU A 31 0.10 -1.20 -18.89
CA LEU A 31 -0.66 -0.46 -19.89
C LEU A 31 -2.17 -0.60 -19.73
N THR A 32 -2.64 -1.69 -19.11
CA THR A 32 -4.05 -1.86 -18.77
C THR A 32 -4.43 -0.98 -17.58
N ALA A 33 -3.59 -0.94 -16.54
CA ALA A 33 -3.86 -0.14 -15.35
C ALA A 33 -3.57 1.35 -15.56
N ASN A 34 -2.62 1.67 -16.45
CA ASN A 34 -2.13 3.03 -16.68
C ASN A 34 -2.02 3.33 -18.19
N PRO A 35 -3.15 3.49 -18.91
CA PRO A 35 -3.15 3.79 -20.34
C PRO A 35 -2.35 5.05 -20.70
N GLU A 36 -2.22 5.99 -19.78
CA GLU A 36 -1.41 7.22 -19.88
C GLU A 36 0.10 6.95 -20.01
N ALA A 37 0.57 5.76 -19.64
CA ALA A 37 1.97 5.35 -19.86
C ALA A 37 2.22 4.90 -21.31
N ALA A 38 1.18 4.60 -22.10
CA ALA A 38 1.32 4.09 -23.46
C ALA A 38 2.11 5.01 -24.42
N PRO A 39 1.98 6.34 -24.39
CA PRO A 39 2.76 7.25 -25.23
C PRO A 39 4.27 7.09 -25.09
N LEU A 40 4.78 6.72 -23.90
CA LEU A 40 6.21 6.46 -23.66
C LEU A 40 6.77 5.31 -24.51
N PHE A 41 5.90 4.40 -24.92
CA PHE A 41 6.27 3.21 -25.70
C PHE A 41 5.91 3.30 -27.18
N SER A 42 5.32 4.42 -27.62
CA SER A 42 4.80 4.61 -28.98
C SER A 42 5.82 4.37 -30.11
N SER A 43 7.10 4.66 -29.84
CA SER A 43 8.22 4.46 -30.78
C SER A 43 9.17 3.34 -30.36
N THR A 44 8.71 2.42 -29.50
CA THR A 44 9.54 1.37 -28.90
C THR A 44 9.27 0.01 -29.55
N ASP A 45 10.35 -0.70 -29.91
CA ASP A 45 10.26 -2.13 -30.21
C ASP A 45 9.97 -2.89 -28.91
N MET A 46 8.71 -3.31 -28.74
CA MET A 46 8.25 -3.98 -27.53
C MET A 46 8.88 -5.35 -27.31
N ALA A 47 9.30 -6.06 -28.35
CA ALA A 47 9.99 -7.33 -28.19
C ALA A 47 11.41 -7.13 -27.65
N ALA A 48 12.13 -6.14 -28.17
CA ALA A 48 13.44 -5.75 -27.63
C ALA A 48 13.33 -5.16 -26.22
N GLN A 49 12.28 -4.38 -25.95
CA GLN A 49 12.04 -3.75 -24.67
C GLN A 49 11.74 -4.76 -23.55
N LYS A 50 10.94 -5.80 -23.82
CA LYS A 50 10.71 -6.92 -22.89
C LYS A 50 12.02 -7.61 -22.49
N LYS A 51 12.91 -7.86 -23.46
CA LYS A 51 14.24 -8.44 -23.20
C LYS A 51 15.12 -7.54 -22.35
N LYS A 52 15.12 -6.22 -22.60
CA LYS A 52 15.87 -5.25 -21.79
C LYS A 52 15.39 -5.21 -20.34
N LEU A 53 14.07 -5.26 -20.12
CA LEU A 53 13.50 -5.31 -18.77
C LEU A 53 13.95 -6.58 -18.05
N LEU A 54 13.82 -7.74 -18.69
CA LEU A 54 14.26 -9.01 -18.10
C LEU A 54 15.74 -8.98 -17.73
N ALA A 55 16.60 -8.53 -18.65
CA ALA A 55 18.04 -8.40 -18.40
C ALA A 55 18.34 -7.45 -17.24
N SER A 56 17.57 -6.37 -17.08
CA SER A 56 17.73 -5.42 -15.98
C SER A 56 17.34 -6.04 -14.63
N LEU A 57 16.25 -6.81 -14.58
CA LEU A 57 15.84 -7.54 -13.37
C LEU A 57 16.88 -8.59 -12.96
N VAL A 58 17.39 -9.35 -13.93
CA VAL A 58 18.47 -10.32 -13.69
C VAL A 58 19.72 -9.62 -13.15
N LEU A 59 20.15 -8.52 -13.79
CA LEU A 59 21.31 -7.74 -13.33
C LEU A 59 21.14 -7.27 -11.88
N VAL A 60 19.96 -6.76 -11.53
CA VAL A 60 19.67 -6.29 -10.17
C VAL A 60 19.78 -7.44 -9.20
N VAL A 61 19.04 -8.54 -9.43
CA VAL A 61 18.99 -9.68 -8.50
C VAL A 61 20.36 -10.33 -8.32
N GLU A 62 21.12 -10.52 -9.40
CA GLU A 62 22.46 -11.13 -9.35
C GLU A 62 23.51 -10.26 -8.64
N ASN A 63 23.23 -8.97 -8.43
CA ASN A 63 24.17 -8.04 -7.80
C ASN A 63 23.64 -7.43 -6.50
N LEU A 64 22.56 -7.95 -5.91
CA LEU A 64 22.00 -7.48 -4.62
C LEU A 64 23.03 -7.47 -3.48
N ARG A 65 24.06 -8.32 -3.57
CA ARG A 65 25.17 -8.42 -2.60
C ARG A 65 26.35 -7.50 -2.93
N LYS A 66 26.25 -6.67 -3.96
CA LYS A 66 27.27 -5.72 -4.43
C LYS A 66 26.67 -4.30 -4.53
N PRO A 67 26.36 -3.67 -3.39
CA PRO A 67 25.61 -2.41 -3.35
C PRO A 67 26.28 -1.28 -4.14
N ASP A 68 27.61 -1.18 -4.13
CA ASP A 68 28.33 -0.13 -4.86
C ASP A 68 28.14 -0.26 -6.38
N VAL A 69 28.24 -1.49 -6.90
CA VAL A 69 28.05 -1.79 -8.32
C VAL A 69 26.62 -1.49 -8.77
N LEU A 70 25.63 -1.86 -7.95
CA LEU A 70 24.23 -1.58 -8.22
C LEU A 70 23.92 -0.08 -8.16
N SER A 71 24.47 0.64 -7.17
CA SER A 71 24.28 2.09 -7.03
C SER A 71 24.67 2.82 -8.32
N ASP A 72 25.89 2.58 -8.83
CA ASP A 72 26.38 3.29 -10.02
C ASP A 72 25.61 2.90 -11.27
N ALA A 73 25.28 1.61 -11.43
CA ALA A 73 24.50 1.11 -12.55
C ALA A 73 23.08 1.71 -12.57
N LEU A 74 22.41 1.78 -11.42
CA LEU A 74 21.05 2.29 -11.28
C LEU A 74 20.99 3.81 -11.42
N LYS A 75 21.96 4.55 -10.86
CA LYS A 75 22.09 5.99 -11.11
C LYS A 75 22.26 6.30 -12.59
N GLY A 76 23.17 5.59 -13.27
CA GLY A 76 23.36 5.72 -14.71
C GLY A 76 22.13 5.31 -15.52
N LEU A 77 21.34 4.35 -15.03
CA LEU A 77 20.07 3.97 -15.63
C LEU A 77 19.03 5.07 -15.47
N GLY A 78 18.93 5.69 -14.29
CA GLY A 78 18.09 6.86 -14.01
C GLY A 78 18.36 8.02 -14.95
N ALA A 79 19.63 8.40 -15.13
CA ALA A 79 20.05 9.44 -16.08
C ALA A 79 19.57 9.18 -17.53
N ARG A 80 19.51 7.90 -17.94
CA ARG A 80 18.98 7.54 -19.27
C ARG A 80 17.45 7.57 -19.31
N HIS A 81 16.77 7.22 -18.21
CA HIS A 81 15.31 7.24 -18.13
C HIS A 81 14.73 8.65 -18.32
N VAL A 82 15.43 9.68 -17.84
CA VAL A 82 15.09 11.09 -18.16
C VAL A 82 15.04 11.30 -19.68
N LYS A 83 16.06 10.83 -20.41
CA LYS A 83 16.14 10.96 -21.88
C LYS A 83 15.09 10.15 -22.62
N TYR A 84 14.49 9.16 -21.97
CA TYR A 84 13.39 8.37 -22.52
C TYR A 84 12.03 9.01 -22.24
N GLY A 85 11.99 10.15 -21.53
CA GLY A 85 10.75 10.82 -21.14
C GLY A 85 10.11 10.23 -19.88
N ALA A 86 10.82 9.40 -19.12
CA ALA A 86 10.31 8.93 -17.84
C ALA A 86 10.40 10.05 -16.79
N LEU A 87 9.29 10.34 -16.13
CA LEU A 87 9.15 11.30 -15.05
C LEU A 87 9.09 10.59 -13.69
N PRO A 88 9.33 11.27 -12.55
CA PRO A 88 9.22 10.68 -11.22
C PRO A 88 7.88 9.98 -10.95
N GLU A 89 6.78 10.51 -11.47
CA GLU A 89 5.43 9.95 -11.34
C GLU A 89 5.21 8.61 -12.06
N HIS A 90 6.05 8.26 -13.04
CA HIS A 90 5.95 6.96 -13.70
C HIS A 90 6.50 5.82 -12.83
N TYR A 91 7.37 6.11 -11.86
CA TYR A 91 7.98 5.08 -11.01
C TYR A 91 6.94 4.36 -10.13
N PRO A 92 6.01 5.03 -9.44
CA PRO A 92 4.92 4.34 -8.73
C PRO A 92 4.09 3.40 -9.62
N LEU A 93 3.78 3.81 -10.87
CA LEU A 93 2.98 3.01 -11.82
C LEU A 93 3.70 1.70 -12.19
N VAL A 94 5.01 1.80 -12.47
CA VAL A 94 5.87 0.65 -12.75
C VAL A 94 6.00 -0.27 -11.53
N GLY A 95 6.10 0.31 -10.32
CA GLY A 95 6.18 -0.43 -9.07
C GLY A 95 4.93 -1.25 -8.80
N ALA A 96 3.75 -0.65 -8.98
CA ALA A 96 2.48 -1.36 -8.84
C ALA A 96 2.36 -2.51 -9.87
N ALA A 97 2.68 -2.24 -11.14
CA ALA A 97 2.61 -3.23 -12.20
C ALA A 97 3.55 -4.42 -11.95
N ILE A 98 4.80 -4.18 -11.54
CA ILE A 98 5.77 -5.26 -11.32
C ILE A 98 5.43 -6.11 -10.10
N LEU A 99 4.95 -5.50 -9.01
CA LEU A 99 4.50 -6.22 -7.82
C LEU A 99 3.27 -7.09 -8.13
N GLN A 100 2.31 -6.56 -8.89
CA GLN A 100 1.16 -7.33 -9.39
C GLN A 100 1.60 -8.51 -10.25
N THR A 101 2.61 -8.34 -11.11
CA THR A 101 3.14 -9.45 -11.91
C THR A 101 3.84 -10.49 -11.04
N PHE A 102 4.61 -10.10 -10.03
CA PHE A 102 5.17 -11.07 -9.09
C PHE A 102 4.09 -11.87 -8.35
N GLU A 103 3.03 -11.22 -7.88
CA GLU A 103 1.88 -11.87 -7.27
C GLU A 103 1.25 -12.93 -8.19
N GLN A 104 1.01 -12.60 -9.46
CA GLN A 104 0.43 -13.51 -10.45
C GLN A 104 1.26 -14.78 -10.70
N TYR A 105 2.59 -14.66 -10.65
CA TYR A 105 3.50 -15.75 -10.99
C TYR A 105 3.97 -16.56 -9.77
N LEU A 106 4.10 -15.92 -8.61
CA LEU A 106 4.48 -16.59 -7.36
C LEU A 106 3.28 -17.23 -6.67
N LYS A 107 2.08 -16.67 -6.81
CA LYS A 107 0.82 -17.23 -6.28
C LYS A 107 0.95 -17.51 -4.77
N GLU A 108 0.86 -18.77 -4.34
CA GLU A 108 1.01 -19.18 -2.94
C GLU A 108 2.38 -18.82 -2.35
N ASP A 109 3.40 -18.64 -3.20
CA ASP A 109 4.74 -18.19 -2.79
C ASP A 109 4.85 -16.66 -2.65
N TRP A 110 3.80 -15.89 -2.97
CA TRP A 110 3.72 -14.44 -2.75
C TRP A 110 3.27 -14.13 -1.33
N THR A 111 4.10 -14.49 -0.35
CA THR A 111 3.82 -14.22 1.07
C THR A 111 3.96 -12.73 1.40
N ALA A 112 3.47 -12.31 2.57
CA ALA A 112 3.61 -10.93 3.03
C ALA A 112 5.08 -10.49 3.11
N GLU A 113 5.98 -11.39 3.54
CA GLU A 113 7.42 -11.15 3.61
C GLU A 113 8.03 -10.99 2.21
N VAL A 114 7.64 -11.83 1.25
CA VAL A 114 8.12 -11.74 -0.13
C VAL A 114 7.64 -10.43 -0.75
N LYS A 115 6.37 -10.09 -0.58
CA LYS A 115 5.80 -8.80 -1.01
C LYS A 115 6.57 -7.63 -0.42
N GLN A 116 6.80 -7.61 0.90
CA GLN A 116 7.52 -6.53 1.55
C GLN A 116 8.97 -6.42 1.05
N ALA A 117 9.66 -7.55 0.87
CA ALA A 117 11.02 -7.55 0.33
C ALA A 117 11.08 -6.93 -1.08
N TRP A 118 10.12 -7.24 -1.96
CA TRP A 118 10.04 -6.63 -3.29
C TRP A 118 9.62 -5.17 -3.27
N VAL A 119 8.75 -4.76 -2.34
CA VAL A 119 8.41 -3.34 -2.10
C VAL A 119 9.66 -2.57 -1.69
N ASP A 120 10.42 -3.08 -0.72
CA ASP A 120 11.65 -2.44 -0.24
C ASP A 120 12.72 -2.37 -1.35
N ALA A 121 12.88 -3.45 -2.12
CA ALA A 121 13.82 -3.49 -3.24
C ALA A 121 13.45 -2.48 -4.32
N TYR A 122 12.16 -2.39 -4.67
CA TYR A 122 11.68 -1.43 -5.66
C TYR A 122 11.86 0.03 -5.18
N GLY A 123 11.60 0.29 -3.90
CA GLY A 123 11.85 1.59 -3.28
C GLY A 123 13.32 1.99 -3.37
N ALA A 124 14.24 1.08 -3.02
CA ALA A 124 15.68 1.33 -3.11
C ALA A 124 16.15 1.57 -4.55
N ILE A 125 15.63 0.80 -5.52
CA ILE A 125 15.92 1.01 -6.95
C ILE A 125 15.45 2.39 -7.40
N THR A 126 14.23 2.77 -7.03
CA THR A 126 13.63 4.06 -7.37
C THR A 126 14.46 5.20 -6.79
N GLU A 127 14.84 5.14 -5.52
CA GLU A 127 15.69 6.14 -4.88
C GLU A 127 17.03 6.31 -5.61
N LEU A 128 17.70 5.20 -5.94
CA LEU A 128 18.97 5.23 -6.67
C LEU A 128 18.82 5.80 -8.08
N MET A 129 17.78 5.39 -8.82
CA MET A 129 17.51 5.91 -10.16
C MET A 129 17.20 7.40 -10.14
N LEU A 130 16.36 7.86 -9.20
CA LEU A 130 16.04 9.28 -9.04
C LEU A 130 17.28 10.08 -8.61
N SER A 131 18.15 9.53 -7.76
CA SER A 131 19.40 10.20 -7.35
C SER A 131 20.39 10.40 -8.50
N GLY A 132 20.32 9.54 -9.53
CA GLY A 132 21.11 9.67 -10.76
C GLY A 132 20.38 10.37 -11.89
N ALA A 133 19.10 10.72 -11.71
CA ALA A 133 18.31 11.40 -12.70
C ALA A 133 18.58 12.91 -12.63
N ASP A 134 19.19 13.45 -13.68
CA ASP A 134 19.42 14.89 -13.84
C ASP A 134 18.17 15.55 -14.44
N TYR A 135 17.07 15.55 -13.69
CA TYR A 135 15.86 16.24 -14.11
C TYR A 135 16.07 17.74 -14.04
N SER A 136 15.95 18.43 -15.17
CA SER A 136 15.81 19.89 -15.14
C SER A 136 14.44 20.28 -14.60
N GLN A 137 14.30 21.51 -14.08
CA GLN A 137 12.98 22.04 -13.71
C GLN A 137 11.99 22.02 -14.87
N ALA A 138 12.47 22.07 -16.12
CA ALA A 138 11.63 21.95 -17.31
C ALA A 138 11.20 20.50 -17.58
N ASP A 139 12.07 19.51 -17.32
CA ASP A 139 11.71 18.08 -17.46
C ASP A 139 10.63 17.69 -16.46
N VAL A 140 10.72 18.21 -15.23
CA VAL A 140 9.66 18.08 -14.22
C VAL A 140 8.40 18.88 -14.58
N ALA A 141 8.47 19.83 -15.51
CA ALA A 141 7.36 20.73 -15.85
C ALA A 141 6.61 20.36 -17.15
N LEU A 142 7.09 19.41 -17.95
CA LEU A 142 6.43 18.96 -19.18
C LEU A 142 5.15 18.15 -18.92
N ASP A 143 5.01 17.63 -17.71
CA ASP A 143 3.76 17.47 -16.98
C ASP A 143 4.17 17.65 -15.51
N PRO A 144 3.77 18.72 -14.82
CA PRO A 144 4.18 18.91 -13.43
C PRO A 144 3.78 17.66 -12.65
N PRO A 145 4.56 17.23 -11.64
CA PRO A 145 4.06 16.24 -10.71
C PRO A 145 2.70 16.74 -10.26
N LYS A 146 1.66 15.93 -10.42
CA LYS A 146 0.41 16.12 -9.65
C LYS A 146 0.68 15.86 -8.16
N THR A 147 1.76 16.41 -7.61
CA THR A 147 1.87 16.77 -6.20
C THR A 147 0.88 17.87 -5.81
N SER A 148 0.18 18.50 -6.76
CA SER A 148 -1.11 19.12 -6.46
C SER A 148 -2.21 18.07 -6.61
N LEU A 149 -2.85 17.72 -5.50
CA LEU A 149 -4.11 16.96 -5.51
C LEU A 149 -5.04 17.53 -6.59
N ASN A 150 -5.75 16.66 -7.32
CA ASN A 150 -6.80 17.11 -8.22
C ASN A 150 -8.03 17.53 -7.38
N VAL A 151 -7.94 18.72 -6.78
CA VAL A 151 -8.92 19.24 -5.83
C VAL A 151 -10.30 19.32 -6.44
N GLU A 152 -10.39 19.68 -7.72
CA GLU A 152 -11.67 19.78 -8.42
C GLU A 152 -12.36 18.42 -8.54
N LEU A 153 -11.64 17.36 -8.95
CA LEU A 153 -12.23 16.02 -9.00
C LEU A 153 -12.63 15.51 -7.62
N LEU A 154 -11.83 15.78 -6.59
CA LEU A 154 -12.15 15.40 -5.22
C LEU A 154 -13.42 16.10 -4.72
N GLU A 155 -13.53 17.42 -4.91
CA GLU A 155 -14.70 18.21 -4.55
C GLU A 155 -15.95 17.73 -5.30
N GLN A 156 -15.87 17.58 -6.63
CA GLN A 156 -17.01 17.17 -7.47
C GLN A 156 -17.48 15.75 -7.17
N SER A 157 -16.55 14.80 -7.04
CA SER A 157 -16.91 13.41 -6.75
C SER A 157 -17.45 13.26 -5.32
N PHE A 158 -16.89 13.97 -4.33
CA PHE A 158 -17.43 13.96 -2.98
C PHE A 158 -18.84 14.55 -2.90
N GLU A 159 -19.13 15.62 -3.67
CA GLU A 159 -20.46 16.23 -3.73
C GLU A 159 -21.55 15.22 -4.15
N LYS A 160 -21.22 14.31 -5.07
CA LYS A 160 -22.15 13.25 -5.52
C LYS A 160 -22.43 12.21 -4.43
N VAL A 161 -21.52 12.03 -3.47
CA VAL A 161 -21.69 11.10 -2.35
C VAL A 161 -22.51 11.72 -1.21
N LYS A 162 -22.45 13.05 -1.02
CA LYS A 162 -23.11 13.75 0.10
C LYS A 162 -24.58 13.38 0.34
N PRO A 163 -25.45 13.20 -0.67
CA PRO A 163 -26.85 12.80 -0.44
C PRO A 163 -27.01 11.46 0.29
N ASN A 164 -26.00 10.60 0.24
CA ASN A 164 -25.99 9.27 0.86
C ASN A 164 -24.90 9.13 1.93
N ALA A 165 -24.40 10.22 2.51
CA ALA A 165 -23.22 10.24 3.37
C ALA A 165 -23.28 9.27 4.57
N ASP A 166 -24.43 9.14 5.24
CA ASP A 166 -24.60 8.21 6.36
C ASP A 166 -24.52 6.74 5.93
N ALA A 167 -25.08 6.43 4.76
CA ALA A 167 -24.99 5.10 4.17
C ALA A 167 -23.57 4.82 3.70
N PHE A 168 -22.92 5.78 3.04
CA PHE A 168 -21.53 5.71 2.59
C PHE A 168 -20.60 5.33 3.74
N VAL A 169 -20.66 6.05 4.86
CA VAL A 169 -19.79 5.76 5.99
C VAL A 169 -20.15 4.44 6.69
N SER A 170 -21.40 4.01 6.62
CA SER A 170 -21.77 2.65 7.07
C SER A 170 -21.13 1.57 6.20
N SER A 171 -21.24 1.70 4.88
CA SER A 171 -20.60 0.79 3.92
C SER A 171 -19.09 0.77 4.05
N PHE A 172 -18.44 1.89 4.39
CA PHE A 172 -17.01 1.91 4.69
C PHE A 172 -16.63 0.96 5.82
N TYR A 173 -17.31 1.00 6.97
CA TYR A 173 -17.00 0.10 8.09
C TYR A 173 -17.36 -1.35 7.76
N ASP A 174 -18.44 -1.57 7.01
CA ASP A 174 -18.81 -2.92 6.56
C ASP A 174 -17.73 -3.50 5.62
N ASN A 175 -17.25 -2.70 4.66
CA ASN A 175 -16.15 -3.08 3.75
C ASN A 175 -14.86 -3.35 4.55
N LEU A 176 -14.49 -2.45 5.46
CA LEU A 176 -13.28 -2.57 6.28
C LEU A 176 -13.27 -3.85 7.12
N LEU A 177 -14.35 -4.12 7.85
CA LEU A 177 -14.44 -5.25 8.79
C LEU A 177 -14.72 -6.58 8.09
N THR A 178 -15.32 -6.55 6.90
CA THR A 178 -15.48 -7.75 6.07
C THR A 178 -14.14 -8.16 5.47
N ALA A 179 -13.38 -7.21 4.93
CA ALA A 179 -12.07 -7.48 4.33
C ALA A 179 -10.99 -7.75 5.37
N ASN A 180 -11.10 -7.15 6.56
CA ASN A 180 -10.09 -7.20 7.63
C ASN A 180 -10.76 -7.51 8.99
N PRO A 181 -11.27 -8.73 9.23
CA PRO A 181 -11.92 -9.10 10.48
C PRO A 181 -11.05 -8.89 11.72
N GLU A 182 -9.72 -8.95 11.56
CA GLU A 182 -8.72 -8.67 12.59
C GLU A 182 -8.72 -7.21 13.08
N ALA A 183 -9.31 -6.28 12.32
CA ALA A 183 -9.49 -4.90 12.75
C ALA A 183 -10.68 -4.73 13.71
N ALA A 184 -11.61 -5.70 13.79
CA ALA A 184 -12.82 -5.60 14.62
C ALA A 184 -12.55 -5.34 16.11
N PRO A 185 -11.52 -5.95 16.76
CA PRO A 185 -11.19 -5.67 18.16
C PRO A 185 -10.91 -4.19 18.45
N LEU A 186 -10.37 -3.42 17.49
CA LEU A 186 -10.10 -1.98 17.64
C LEU A 186 -11.39 -1.17 17.88
N PHE A 187 -12.53 -1.68 17.43
CA PHE A 187 -13.83 -1.01 17.54
C PHE A 187 -14.73 -1.61 18.63
N SER A 188 -14.29 -2.65 19.34
CA SER A 188 -15.10 -3.41 20.31
C SER A 188 -15.69 -2.58 21.45
N SER A 189 -14.99 -1.51 21.86
CA SER A 189 -15.43 -0.57 22.90
C SER A 189 -15.85 0.79 22.36
N THR A 190 -16.09 0.90 21.04
CA THR A 190 -16.40 2.15 20.36
C THR A 190 -17.90 2.28 20.11
N ASP A 191 -18.48 3.45 20.41
CA ASP A 191 -19.81 3.80 19.90
C ASP A 191 -19.73 3.99 18.39
N MET A 192 -20.18 2.98 17.64
CA MET A 192 -20.11 2.98 16.19
C MET A 192 -20.98 4.06 15.54
N ALA A 193 -22.08 4.50 16.16
CA ALA A 193 -22.89 5.58 15.62
C ALA A 193 -22.14 6.92 15.72
N ALA A 194 -21.50 7.18 16.86
CA ALA A 194 -20.66 8.35 17.03
C ALA A 194 -19.41 8.30 16.14
N GLN A 195 -18.81 7.11 15.99
CA GLN A 195 -17.60 6.91 15.18
C GLN A 195 -17.85 7.14 13.69
N LYS A 196 -19.00 6.67 13.16
CA LYS A 196 -19.42 6.97 11.78
C LYS A 196 -19.56 8.48 11.55
N LYS A 197 -20.18 9.21 12.49
CA LYS A 197 -20.28 10.68 12.41
C LYS A 197 -18.91 11.37 12.42
N LYS A 198 -17.97 10.91 13.26
CA LYS A 198 -16.60 11.44 13.31
C LYS A 198 -15.87 11.26 11.98
N LEU A 199 -15.99 10.08 11.37
CA LEU A 199 -15.37 9.81 10.06
C LEU A 199 -15.98 10.72 8.98
N LEU A 200 -17.31 10.81 8.92
CA LEU A 200 -17.97 11.70 7.97
C LEU A 200 -17.51 13.16 8.14
N ALA A 201 -17.51 13.67 9.37
CA ALA A 201 -17.04 15.02 9.67
C ALA A 201 -15.58 15.24 9.27
N SER A 202 -14.73 14.22 9.43
CA SER A 202 -13.32 14.29 9.02
C SER A 202 -13.17 14.35 7.50
N LEU A 203 -13.95 13.56 6.75
CA LEU A 203 -13.96 13.61 5.29
C LEU A 203 -14.45 14.96 4.76
N VAL A 204 -15.53 15.50 5.35
CA VAL A 204 -16.04 16.84 5.02
C VAL A 204 -14.96 17.89 5.30
N LEU A 205 -14.33 17.87 6.48
CA LEU A 205 -13.27 18.80 6.84
C LEU A 205 -12.11 18.76 5.84
N VAL A 206 -11.67 17.56 5.45
CA VAL A 206 -10.59 17.39 4.47
C VAL A 206 -10.99 18.02 3.14
N VAL A 207 -12.14 17.61 2.58
CA VAL A 207 -12.59 18.07 1.26
C VAL A 207 -12.80 19.58 1.22
N GLU A 208 -13.41 20.16 2.25
CA GLU A 208 -13.68 21.61 2.33
C GLU A 208 -12.40 22.46 2.49
N ASN A 209 -11.27 21.84 2.87
CA ASN A 209 -10.01 22.54 3.09
C ASN A 209 -8.89 22.09 2.14
N LEU A 210 -9.18 21.32 1.08
CA LEU A 210 -8.20 20.88 0.09
C LEU A 210 -7.40 22.03 -0.55
N ARG A 211 -7.98 23.24 -0.58
CA ARG A 211 -7.34 24.47 -1.08
C ARG A 211 -6.54 25.24 -0.02
N LYS A 212 -6.44 24.71 1.20
CA LYS A 212 -5.73 25.30 2.36
C LYS A 212 -4.73 24.30 2.94
N PRO A 213 -3.65 23.99 2.22
CA PRO A 213 -2.73 22.90 2.57
C PRO A 213 -2.09 23.07 3.96
N ASP A 214 -1.76 24.29 4.39
CA ASP A 214 -1.16 24.54 5.70
C ASP A 214 -2.11 24.14 6.85
N VAL A 215 -3.39 24.49 6.72
CA VAL A 215 -4.43 24.17 7.72
C VAL A 215 -4.66 22.66 7.80
N LEU A 216 -4.69 21.99 6.64
CA LEU A 216 -4.83 20.54 6.59
C LEU A 216 -3.62 19.81 7.16
N SER A 217 -2.39 20.28 6.88
CA SER A 217 -1.16 19.66 7.39
C SER A 217 -1.19 19.57 8.91
N ASP A 218 -1.44 20.68 9.60
CA ASP A 218 -1.41 20.71 11.07
C ASP A 218 -2.55 19.88 11.68
N ALA A 219 -3.75 19.97 11.09
CA ALA A 219 -4.90 19.17 11.53
C ALA A 219 -4.64 17.66 11.38
N LEU A 220 -4.06 17.22 10.26
CA LEU A 220 -3.79 15.83 9.95
C LEU A 220 -2.63 15.27 10.77
N LYS A 221 -1.55 16.03 10.96
CA LYS A 221 -0.46 15.66 11.90
C LYS A 221 -0.99 15.45 13.31
N GLY A 222 -1.79 16.40 13.81
CA GLY A 222 -2.43 16.29 15.12
C GLY A 222 -3.42 15.12 15.21
N LEU A 223 -4.09 14.78 14.10
CA LEU A 223 -4.96 13.60 14.02
C LEU A 223 -4.15 12.29 14.08
N GLY A 224 -3.00 12.24 13.39
CA GLY A 224 -2.04 11.13 13.45
C GLY A 224 -1.54 10.86 14.87
N ALA A 225 -1.12 11.90 15.60
CA ALA A 225 -0.72 11.78 17.00
C ALA A 225 -1.80 11.16 17.91
N ARG A 226 -3.10 11.44 17.63
CA ARG A 226 -4.21 10.82 18.35
C ARG A 226 -4.46 9.37 17.91
N HIS A 227 -4.24 9.05 16.63
CA HIS A 227 -4.40 7.70 16.10
C HIS A 227 -3.43 6.70 16.75
N VAL A 228 -2.22 7.12 17.10
CA VAL A 228 -1.29 6.33 17.93
C VAL A 228 -1.97 5.93 19.25
N LYS A 229 -2.58 6.90 19.95
CA LYS A 229 -3.27 6.67 21.24
C LYS A 229 -4.51 5.77 21.12
N TYR A 230 -5.06 5.64 19.91
CA TYR A 230 -6.18 4.74 19.63
C TYR A 230 -5.72 3.33 19.25
N GLY A 231 -4.40 3.08 19.19
CA GLY A 231 -3.84 1.79 18.78
C GLY A 231 -3.76 1.60 17.27
N ALA A 232 -3.86 2.67 16.48
CA ALA A 232 -3.68 2.57 15.03
C ALA A 232 -2.18 2.47 14.70
N LEU A 233 -1.80 1.43 13.97
CA LEU A 233 -0.44 1.16 13.51
C LEU A 233 -0.26 1.56 12.05
N PRO A 234 0.97 1.80 11.56
CA PRO A 234 1.23 2.12 10.15
C PRO A 234 0.63 1.10 9.17
N GLU A 235 0.65 -0.18 9.53
CA GLU A 235 0.07 -1.29 8.76
C GLU A 235 -1.46 -1.23 8.61
N HIS A 236 -2.17 -0.49 9.47
CA HIS A 236 -3.62 -0.33 9.34
C HIS A 236 -4.01 0.69 8.27
N TYR A 237 -3.13 1.64 7.90
CA TYR A 237 -3.46 2.68 6.92
C TYR A 237 -3.76 2.07 5.53
N PRO A 238 -2.94 1.17 4.96
CA PRO A 238 -3.29 0.51 3.69
C PRO A 238 -4.66 -0.18 3.70
N LEU A 239 -5.06 -0.81 4.82
CA LEU A 239 -6.35 -1.50 4.96
C LEU A 239 -7.53 -0.51 4.90
N VAL A 240 -7.38 0.62 5.60
CA VAL A 240 -8.35 1.73 5.59
C VAL A 240 -8.44 2.36 4.20
N GLY A 241 -7.29 2.57 3.54
CA GLY A 241 -7.21 3.08 2.18
C GLY A 241 -7.96 2.20 1.17
N ALA A 242 -7.75 0.89 1.23
CA ALA A 242 -8.47 -0.05 0.37
C ALA A 242 -9.99 0.02 0.62
N ALA A 243 -10.43 -0.01 1.87
CA ALA A 243 -11.84 0.03 2.23
C ALA A 243 -12.54 1.34 1.81
N ILE A 244 -11.88 2.49 1.98
CA ILE A 244 -12.47 3.78 1.61
C ILE A 244 -12.56 3.95 0.09
N LEU A 245 -11.54 3.53 -0.66
CA LEU A 245 -11.57 3.56 -2.13
C LEU A 245 -12.63 2.62 -2.70
N GLN A 246 -12.77 1.41 -2.15
CA GLN A 246 -13.85 0.48 -2.51
C GLN A 246 -15.23 1.11 -2.24
N THR A 247 -15.36 1.86 -1.15
CA THR A 247 -16.63 2.52 -0.81
C THR A 247 -16.94 3.66 -1.81
N PHE A 248 -15.95 4.45 -2.21
CA PHE A 248 -16.14 5.43 -3.29
C PHE A 248 -16.56 4.78 -4.60
N GLU A 249 -15.93 3.67 -5.00
CA GLU A 249 -16.31 2.91 -6.18
C GLU A 249 -17.78 2.46 -6.15
N GLN A 250 -18.26 1.92 -5.01
CA GLN A 250 -19.63 1.46 -4.84
C GLN A 250 -20.68 2.58 -5.00
N TYR A 251 -20.35 3.80 -4.56
CA TYR A 251 -21.28 4.93 -4.52
C TYR A 251 -21.21 5.80 -5.77
N LEU A 252 -20.03 5.95 -6.37
CA LEU A 252 -19.84 6.73 -7.59
C LEU A 252 -20.16 5.91 -8.85
N LYS A 253 -19.97 4.59 -8.83
CA LYS A 253 -20.34 3.68 -9.93
C LYS A 253 -19.74 4.15 -11.25
N GLU A 254 -20.57 4.55 -12.21
CA GLU A 254 -20.13 5.05 -13.53
C GLU A 254 -19.27 6.33 -13.43
N ASP A 255 -19.44 7.10 -12.35
CA ASP A 255 -18.62 8.28 -12.06
C ASP A 255 -17.27 7.95 -11.40
N TRP A 256 -16.99 6.67 -11.08
CA TRP A 256 -15.69 6.20 -10.61
C TRP A 256 -14.74 5.95 -11.77
N THR A 257 -14.39 7.01 -12.50
CA THR A 257 -13.44 6.91 -13.61
C THR A 257 -12.00 6.70 -13.09
N ALA A 258 -11.08 6.35 -13.99
CA ALA A 258 -9.67 6.18 -13.65
C ALA A 258 -9.07 7.44 -13.02
N GLU A 259 -9.44 8.63 -13.53
CA GLU A 259 -8.97 9.92 -13.03
C GLU A 259 -9.51 10.24 -11.63
N VAL A 260 -10.78 9.91 -11.37
CA VAL A 260 -11.39 10.08 -10.03
C VAL A 260 -10.74 9.12 -9.03
N LYS A 261 -10.56 7.85 -9.43
CA LYS A 261 -9.85 6.86 -8.62
C LYS A 261 -8.44 7.33 -8.27
N GLN A 262 -7.68 7.78 -9.27
CA GLN A 262 -6.31 8.26 -9.05
C GLN A 262 -6.28 9.47 -8.13
N ALA A 263 -7.20 10.43 -8.31
CA ALA A 263 -7.29 11.60 -7.43
C ALA A 263 -7.52 11.21 -5.97
N TRP A 264 -8.38 10.22 -5.69
CA TRP A 264 -8.62 9.73 -4.33
C TRP A 264 -7.46 8.89 -3.78
N VAL A 265 -6.75 8.12 -4.62
CA VAL A 265 -5.51 7.42 -4.23
C VAL A 265 -4.46 8.43 -3.79
N ASP A 266 -4.23 9.47 -4.60
CA ASP A 266 -3.25 10.53 -4.30
C ASP A 266 -3.63 11.28 -3.01
N ALA A 267 -4.91 11.63 -2.86
CA ALA A 267 -5.42 12.28 -1.66
C ALA A 267 -5.23 11.42 -0.40
N TYR A 268 -5.55 10.14 -0.48
CA TYR A 268 -5.38 9.21 0.63
C TYR A 268 -3.89 9.03 0.99
N GLY A 269 -3.01 8.95 -0.01
CA GLY A 269 -1.57 8.90 0.17
C GLY A 269 -1.05 10.12 0.93
N ALA A 270 -1.42 11.33 0.48
CA ALA A 270 -1.01 12.58 1.12
C ALA A 270 -1.54 12.70 2.57
N ILE A 271 -2.79 12.29 2.81
CA ILE A 271 -3.36 12.25 4.17
C ILE A 271 -2.56 11.30 5.06
N THR A 272 -2.26 10.10 4.56
CA THR A 272 -1.51 9.07 5.29
C THR A 272 -0.11 9.56 5.64
N GLU A 273 0.60 10.16 4.68
CA GLU A 273 1.93 10.73 4.91
C GLU A 273 1.90 11.80 6.02
N LEU A 274 0.94 12.74 5.96
CA LEU A 274 0.80 13.78 6.97
C LEU A 274 0.46 13.19 8.34
N MET A 275 -0.47 12.24 8.42
CA MET A 275 -0.83 11.58 9.68
C MET A 275 0.36 10.80 10.27
N LEU A 276 1.10 10.03 9.46
CA LEU A 276 2.28 9.31 9.91
C LEU A 276 3.40 10.27 10.34
N SER A 277 3.58 11.41 9.65
CA SER A 277 4.58 12.41 10.04
C SER A 277 4.28 13.07 11.40
N GLY A 278 3.00 13.14 11.78
CA GLY A 278 2.58 13.61 13.10
C GLY A 278 2.42 12.49 14.13
N ALA A 279 2.56 11.23 13.72
CA ALA A 279 2.42 10.09 14.61
C ALA A 279 3.75 9.85 15.34
N ASP A 280 3.77 10.17 16.64
CA ASP A 280 4.91 9.94 17.53
C ASP A 280 4.97 8.47 17.96
N TYR A 281 5.16 7.56 17.00
CA TYR A 281 5.27 6.13 17.28
C TYR A 281 6.56 5.83 18.05
N SER A 282 6.44 5.30 19.26
CA SER A 282 7.58 4.68 19.94
C SER A 282 7.84 3.28 19.37
N GLN A 283 9.06 2.76 19.57
CA GLN A 283 9.36 1.36 19.21
C GLN A 283 8.44 0.36 19.93
N ALA A 284 7.93 0.71 21.12
CA ALA A 284 6.98 -0.11 21.85
C ALA A 284 5.59 -0.10 21.19
N ASP A 285 5.15 1.04 20.63
CA ASP A 285 3.86 1.15 19.95
C ASP A 285 3.81 0.28 18.68
N VAL A 286 4.90 0.24 17.92
CA VAL A 286 5.03 -0.62 16.73
C VAL A 286 5.13 -2.11 17.11
N ALA A 287 5.61 -2.43 18.32
CA ALA A 287 5.83 -3.80 18.78
C ALA A 287 4.58 -4.50 19.37
N LEU A 288 3.44 -3.81 19.53
CA LEU A 288 2.22 -4.39 20.12
C LEU A 288 1.49 -5.38 19.20
N ASN A 289 1.86 -5.45 17.92
CA ASN A 289 1.51 -6.53 17.00
C ASN A 289 2.76 -6.89 16.19
N PRO A 290 3.64 -7.79 16.66
CA PRO A 290 4.62 -8.39 15.76
C PRO A 290 3.87 -9.09 14.62
N PRO A 291 4.46 -9.20 13.41
CA PRO A 291 3.86 -9.97 12.32
C PRO A 291 3.46 -11.34 12.88
N GLN A 292 2.15 -11.63 12.89
CA GLN A 292 1.71 -12.93 13.38
C GLN A 292 2.28 -14.00 12.44
N PRO A 293 2.92 -15.06 12.97
CA PRO A 293 3.25 -16.22 12.16
C PRO A 293 1.96 -16.68 11.49
N ALA A 294 2.03 -17.02 10.18
CA ALA A 294 0.90 -17.57 9.46
C ALA A 294 0.20 -18.65 10.31
N PRO A 295 -1.15 -18.65 10.38
CA PRO A 295 -1.87 -19.64 11.16
C PRO A 295 -1.40 -21.02 10.73
N VAL A 296 -0.85 -21.78 11.69
CA VAL A 296 -0.41 -23.16 11.44
C VAL A 296 -1.60 -23.88 10.82
N PRO A 297 -1.46 -24.48 9.62
CA PRO A 297 -2.56 -25.21 9.02
C PRO A 297 -2.95 -26.34 9.97
N VAL A 298 -4.13 -26.21 10.60
CA VAL A 298 -4.73 -27.27 11.40
C VAL A 298 -4.97 -28.43 10.43
N PRO A 299 -4.33 -29.60 10.63
CA PRO A 299 -4.61 -30.75 9.79
C PRO A 299 -6.10 -31.06 9.86
N LYS A 300 -6.79 -31.13 8.71
CA LYS A 300 -8.17 -31.62 8.66
C LYS A 300 -8.20 -33.00 9.31
N ALA A 301 -8.93 -33.13 10.42
CA ALA A 301 -9.11 -34.41 11.08
C ALA A 301 -9.79 -35.41 10.11
N PRO A 302 -9.31 -36.66 10.02
CA PRO A 302 -10.05 -37.70 9.33
C PRO A 302 -11.36 -38.01 10.07
N ASN A 303 -12.39 -38.34 9.28
CA ASN A 303 -13.74 -38.69 9.74
C ASN A 303 -13.71 -39.84 10.77
N PRO A 304 -14.64 -39.90 11.75
CA PRO A 304 -14.39 -40.56 13.03
C PRO A 304 -14.64 -42.07 12.97
N GLN A 305 -13.76 -42.83 13.62
CA GLN A 305 -14.07 -44.16 14.14
C GLN A 305 -13.50 -44.35 15.57
N VAL A 306 -14.43 -44.37 16.53
CA VAL A 306 -14.54 -45.26 17.71
C VAL A 306 -13.40 -45.32 18.77
N ASN A 307 -13.64 -44.60 19.89
CA ASN A 307 -13.75 -45.04 21.32
C ASN A 307 -12.56 -45.63 22.13
N TRP A 308 -12.24 -45.03 23.31
CA TRP A 308 -12.26 -45.55 24.73
C TRP A 308 -11.36 -44.70 25.71
N PRO A 309 -11.40 -44.82 27.07
CA PRO A 309 -11.63 -43.76 28.09
C PRO A 309 -10.47 -43.40 29.07
N LEU A 310 -10.73 -42.48 30.04
CA LEU A 310 -10.00 -42.15 31.32
C LEU A 310 -8.61 -41.46 31.15
N MET A 311 -8.07 -40.47 31.91
CA MET A 311 -8.39 -39.72 33.13
C MET A 311 -7.46 -38.49 33.28
N ILE A 312 -8.00 -37.40 33.84
CA ILE A 312 -7.53 -36.52 34.95
C ILE A 312 -6.03 -36.12 35.08
N GLY A 313 -5.78 -34.81 35.28
CA GLY A 313 -4.64 -34.33 36.07
C GLY A 313 -4.31 -32.82 35.97
N LEU A 314 -4.73 -32.03 36.96
CA LEU A 314 -4.43 -30.61 37.20
C LEU A 314 -2.94 -30.30 37.50
N PHE A 315 -2.51 -29.04 37.26
CA PHE A 315 -1.94 -28.05 38.23
C PHE A 315 -1.62 -26.74 37.46
N VAL A 316 -2.42 -25.67 37.55
CA VAL A 316 -2.33 -24.49 38.46
C VAL A 316 -0.97 -23.76 38.48
N GLY A 317 -0.99 -22.51 38.02
CA GLY A 317 0.03 -21.48 38.26
C GLY A 317 -0.49 -20.10 37.84
N LEU A 318 -1.02 -19.33 38.80
CA LEU A 318 -1.65 -18.01 38.67
C LEU A 318 -0.63 -16.86 38.78
N GLY A 319 -0.88 -15.78 38.05
CA GLY A 319 -0.36 -14.42 38.27
C GLY A 319 -0.33 -13.63 36.95
N ALA A 320 -1.01 -12.51 36.73
CA ALA A 320 -1.80 -11.63 37.59
C ALA A 320 -2.92 -10.97 36.76
N VAL A 321 -4.04 -10.70 37.43
CA VAL A 321 -5.29 -10.12 36.90
C VAL A 321 -5.38 -8.66 37.38
N THR A 322 -5.50 -7.74 36.41
CA THR A 322 -6.33 -6.52 36.38
C THR A 322 -6.05 -5.33 37.33
N VAL A 323 -6.35 -4.13 36.80
CA VAL A 323 -6.93 -2.86 37.37
C VAL A 323 -6.12 -1.67 36.80
N ILE A 324 -6.66 -0.70 36.04
CA ILE A 324 -7.52 0.44 36.47
C ILE A 324 -8.34 1.02 35.28
N LEU A 325 -9.62 1.30 35.56
CA LEU A 325 -10.57 2.14 34.80
C LEU A 325 -10.39 3.66 35.08
N LEU A 326 -10.73 4.49 34.07
CA LEU A 326 -11.34 5.84 34.10
C LEU A 326 -10.61 7.04 34.75
N MET A 327 -10.40 8.13 33.98
CA MET A 327 -11.25 9.36 33.97
C MET A 327 -10.71 10.42 32.96
N VAL A 328 -11.49 10.82 31.93
CA VAL A 328 -12.35 12.03 31.77
C VAL A 328 -11.60 13.36 31.52
N ALA A 329 -11.67 13.86 30.28
CA ALA A 329 -12.42 15.07 29.88
C ALA A 329 -12.52 15.14 28.34
#